data_AF-A0A5B7BY09-F1
#
_entry.id   AF-A0A5B7BY09-F1
#
_cell.length_a   1.000
_cell.length_b   1.000
_cell.length_c   1.000
_cell.angle_alpha   90.00
_cell.angle_beta   90.00
_cell.angle_gamma   90.00
#
_symmetry.space_group_name_H-M   'P 1'
#
loop_
_entity.id
_entity.type
_entity.pdbx_description
1 polymer ?
#
loop_
_entity_poly.entity_id
_entity_poly.type
_entity_poly.pdbx_seq_one_letter_code
_entity_poly.pdbx_strand_id
1 'polypeptide(L)'
;FSHGYCFPKHQVVHPILDQSFFLDAAHKMRLKEEFNIEPWTFEQHIGEAVIIPAGCPYQIRKLKSCVNVVLDFISPENVTKCINLIEELRLLPVHHKAKEKNFEVKKMTLYSISTAVKEIHNLAHMETSNELMKD
;
A
#
# COMPACT_ATOMS: atom_id res chain seq x y z
N PHE A 1 -0.22 17.78 -1.15
CA PHE A 1 -0.27 18.91 -0.20
C PHE A 1 -0.65 20.16 -0.95
N SER A 2 -1.93 20.52 -0.86
CA SER A 2 -2.44 21.80 -1.34
C SER A 2 -2.38 22.73 -0.14
N HIS A 3 -1.53 23.77 -0.18
CA HIS A 3 -1.64 24.90 0.73
C HIS A 3 -2.89 25.69 0.33
N GLY A 4 -4.04 25.20 0.76
CA GLY A 4 -5.31 25.90 0.70
C GLY A 4 -5.71 26.24 2.12
N TYR A 5 -5.76 27.54 2.40
CA TYR A 5 -6.53 28.25 3.42
C TYR A 5 -7.36 27.40 4.39
N CYS A 6 -7.31 27.80 5.66
CA CYS A 6 -8.23 27.43 6.73
C CYS A 6 -9.70 27.41 6.28
N PHE A 7 -10.18 26.26 5.79
CA PHE A 7 -11.58 25.99 5.52
C PHE A 7 -12.19 25.17 6.68
N PRO A 8 -13.51 25.25 6.90
CA PRO A 8 -14.15 24.78 8.12
C PRO A 8 -13.81 23.32 8.36
N LYS A 9 -13.48 22.96 9.61
CA LYS A 9 -13.13 21.60 10.05
C LYS A 9 -14.10 20.60 9.41
N HIS A 10 -13.71 19.98 8.29
CA HIS A 10 -14.30 18.72 7.89
C HIS A 10 -14.11 17.81 9.11
N GLN A 11 -15.20 17.22 9.59
CA GLN A 11 -15.13 16.29 10.69
C GLN A 11 -14.11 15.20 10.30
N VAL A 12 -12.98 15.16 11.02
CA VAL A 12 -11.97 14.14 10.80
C VAL A 12 -12.60 12.83 11.24
N VAL A 13 -12.86 11.95 10.28
CA VAL A 13 -13.44 10.64 10.53
C VAL A 13 -12.32 9.66 10.87
N HIS A 14 -11.21 9.72 10.14
CA HIS A 14 -10.05 8.88 10.38
C HIS A 14 -8.75 9.68 10.21
N PRO A 15 -7.97 9.92 11.28
CA PRO A 15 -6.85 10.88 11.26
C PRO A 15 -5.75 10.54 10.23
N ILE A 16 -5.50 9.26 9.97
CA ILE A 16 -4.51 8.81 8.97
C ILE A 16 -5.11 8.82 7.55
N LEU A 17 -6.23 8.14 7.33
CA LEU A 17 -6.83 7.95 6.00
C LEU A 17 -7.45 9.22 5.40
N ASP A 18 -7.82 10.18 6.26
CA ASP A 18 -8.26 11.50 5.80
C ASP A 18 -7.12 12.36 5.28
N GLN A 19 -5.87 12.05 5.62
CA GLN A 19 -4.68 12.81 5.21
C GLN A 19 -4.81 14.31 5.52
N SER A 20 -5.49 14.63 6.63
CA SER A 20 -5.83 16.00 7.04
C SER A 20 -4.67 16.73 7.74
N PHE A 21 -3.63 16.00 8.15
CA PHE A 21 -2.54 16.53 8.96
C PHE A 21 -1.19 16.36 8.26
N PHE A 22 -0.30 17.34 8.46
CA PHE A 22 1.12 17.21 8.17
C PHE A 22 1.89 17.31 9.49
N LEU A 23 2.74 16.33 9.75
CA LEU A 23 3.54 16.25 10.97
C LEU A 23 4.84 17.04 10.78
N ASP A 24 4.91 18.22 11.39
CA ASP A 24 6.10 19.06 11.41
C ASP A 24 7.12 18.59 12.46
N ALA A 25 8.18 19.37 12.68
CA ALA A 25 9.21 19.01 13.66
C ALA A 25 8.66 18.92 15.10
N ALA A 26 7.73 19.79 15.49
CA ALA A 26 7.14 19.78 16.81
C ALA A 26 6.22 18.56 17.01
N HIS A 27 5.40 18.24 16.00
CA HIS A 27 4.58 17.02 16.02
C HIS A 27 5.44 15.76 16.13
N LYS A 28 6.54 15.68 15.38
CA LYS A 28 7.45 14.51 15.40
C LYS A 28 8.19 14.38 16.74
N MET A 29 8.60 15.50 17.34
CA MET A 29 9.21 15.51 18.67
C MET A 29 8.25 14.97 19.74
N ARG A 30 7.00 15.45 19.73
CA ARG A 30 5.96 14.96 20.66
C ARG A 30 5.63 13.47 20.47
N LEU A 31 5.59 12.99 19.22
CA LEU A 31 5.40 11.55 18.96
C LEU A 31 6.50 10.70 19.60
N LYS A 32 7.74 11.18 19.59
CA LYS A 32 8.86 10.50 20.24
C LYS A 32 8.73 10.53 21.76
N GLU A 33 8.45 11.69 22.33
CA GLU A 33 8.38 11.91 23.78
C GLU A 33 7.18 11.19 24.42
N GLU A 34 6.00 11.30 23.81
CA GLU A 34 4.75 10.78 24.38
C GLU A 34 4.49 9.31 24.03
N PHE A 35 4.94 8.84 22.86
CA PHE A 35 4.59 7.52 22.33
C PHE A 35 5.80 6.66 21.88
N ASN A 36 7.02 7.18 21.99
CA ASN A 36 8.23 6.55 21.46
C ASN A 36 8.14 6.19 19.97
N ILE A 37 7.38 6.98 19.20
CA ILE A 37 7.24 6.81 17.75
C ILE A 37 8.20 7.76 17.05
N GLU A 38 9.08 7.21 16.22
CA GLU A 38 10.08 7.98 15.47
C GLU A 38 9.96 7.75 13.97
N PRO A 39 9.54 8.76 13.18
CA PRO A 39 9.42 8.63 11.73
C PRO A 39 10.78 8.78 11.06
N TRP A 40 11.01 7.99 10.01
CA TRP A 40 12.19 8.13 9.15
C TRP A 40 11.99 9.24 8.13
N THR A 41 13.02 10.08 7.95
CA THR A 41 13.02 11.19 6.99
C THR A 41 14.22 11.06 6.06
N PHE A 42 13.99 11.16 4.76
CA PHE A 42 15.03 11.16 3.73
C PHE A 42 14.60 12.05 2.56
N GLU A 43 15.56 12.46 1.74
CA GLU A 43 15.34 13.24 0.52
C GLU A 43 15.33 12.31 -0.69
N GLN A 44 14.34 12.47 -1.56
CA GLN A 44 14.28 11.78 -2.85
C GLN A 44 14.80 12.71 -3.95
N HIS A 45 15.75 12.22 -4.74
CA HIS A 45 16.38 12.90 -5.87
C HIS A 45 15.82 12.43 -7.22
N ILE A 46 16.15 13.16 -8.29
CA ILE A 46 15.74 12.82 -9.65
C ILE A 46 16.33 11.45 -10.03
N GLY A 47 15.49 10.56 -10.54
CA GLY A 47 15.87 9.21 -10.94
C GLY A 47 15.74 8.16 -9.84
N GLU A 48 15.46 8.55 -8.59
CA GLU A 48 15.26 7.60 -7.49
C GLU A 48 13.83 7.08 -7.44
N ALA A 49 13.70 5.77 -7.24
CA ALA A 49 12.43 5.13 -6.92
C ALA A 49 12.36 4.84 -5.41
N VAL A 50 11.21 5.16 -4.81
CA VAL A 50 10.93 4.91 -3.40
C VAL A 50 9.80 3.90 -3.31
N ILE A 51 10.05 2.77 -2.65
CA ILE A 51 9.05 1.73 -2.40
C ILE A 51 8.53 1.87 -0.98
N ILE A 52 7.23 2.11 -0.84
CA ILE A 52 6.56 2.19 0.46
C ILE A 52 5.71 0.93 0.66
N PRO A 53 5.97 0.11 1.69
CA PRO A 53 5.19 -1.09 1.96
C PRO A 53 3.72 -0.78 2.31
N ALA A 54 2.81 -1.70 2.00
CA ALA A 54 1.39 -1.46 2.29
C ALA A 54 1.13 -1.31 3.79
N GLY A 55 0.33 -0.31 4.14
CA GLY A 55 -0.01 0.03 5.52
C GLY A 55 1.03 0.87 6.24
N CYS A 56 2.15 1.24 5.60
CA CYS A 56 3.10 2.19 6.15
C CYS A 56 2.60 3.63 5.93
N PRO A 57 2.28 4.41 6.98
CA PRO A 57 1.90 5.81 6.83
C PRO A 57 3.11 6.66 6.42
N TYR A 58 2.94 7.54 5.44
CA TYR A 58 4.00 8.44 4.99
C TYR A 58 3.44 9.82 4.61
N GLN A 59 4.33 10.81 4.60
CA GLN A 59 4.03 12.18 4.16
C GLN A 59 5.17 12.69 3.28
N ILE A 60 4.84 13.53 2.29
CA ILE A 60 5.80 14.02 1.29
C ILE A 60 5.82 15.54 1.32
N ARG A 61 7.01 16.14 1.45
CA ARG A 61 7.19 17.60 1.30
C ARG A 61 7.99 17.88 0.03
N LYS A 62 7.42 18.67 -0.89
CA LYS A 62 8.14 19.12 -2.09
C LYS A 62 9.07 20.28 -1.72
N LEU A 63 10.38 20.07 -1.80
CA LEU A 63 11.40 21.10 -1.53
C LEU A 63 11.65 22.01 -2.74
N LYS A 64 11.41 21.50 -3.95
CA LYS A 64 11.52 22.20 -5.24
C LYS A 64 10.35 21.79 -6.14
N SER A 65 10.11 22.54 -7.22
CA SER A 65 9.14 22.15 -8.24
C SER A 65 9.53 20.79 -8.85
N CYS A 66 8.63 19.81 -8.77
CA CYS A 66 8.89 18.45 -9.22
C CYS A 66 7.61 17.75 -9.72
N VAL A 67 7.80 16.83 -10.65
CA VAL A 67 6.79 15.88 -11.13
C VAL A 67 7.16 14.50 -10.58
N ASN A 68 6.19 13.79 -10.03
CA ASN A 68 6.37 12.45 -9.48
C ASN A 68 5.31 11.52 -10.07
N VAL A 69 5.72 10.31 -10.46
CA VAL A 69 4.82 9.23 -10.87
C VAL A 69 4.68 8.27 -9.70
N VAL A 70 3.44 7.91 -9.37
CA VAL A 70 3.14 6.97 -8.28
C VAL A 70 2.37 5.80 -8.88
N LEU A 71 2.82 4.60 -8.58
CA LEU A 71 2.17 3.36 -8.97
C LEU A 71 1.90 2.53 -7.72
N ASP A 72 0.64 2.14 -7.55
CA ASP A 72 0.24 1.18 -6.53
C ASP A 72 0.28 -0.23 -7.13
N PHE A 73 0.91 -1.18 -6.42
CA PHE A 73 0.93 -2.59 -6.80
C PHE A 73 0.76 -3.48 -5.58
N ILE A 74 0.42 -4.76 -5.80
CA ILE A 74 0.27 -5.77 -4.75
C ILE A 74 1.35 -6.81 -4.95
N SER A 75 2.23 -6.94 -3.96
CA SER A 75 3.24 -7.99 -3.95
C SER A 75 2.69 -9.24 -3.22
N PRO A 76 3.06 -10.46 -3.62
CA PRO A 76 2.65 -11.69 -2.95
C PRO A 76 2.95 -11.70 -1.45
N GLU A 77 4.10 -11.14 -1.07
CA GLU A 77 4.60 -11.09 0.32
C GLU A 77 3.67 -10.29 1.23
N ASN A 78 2.89 -9.37 0.68
CA ASN A 78 2.06 -8.44 1.45
C ASN A 78 0.56 -8.71 1.34
N VAL A 79 0.14 -9.82 0.70
CA VAL A 79 -1.27 -10.18 0.49
C VAL A 79 -2.06 -10.18 1.79
N THR A 80 -1.55 -10.82 2.84
CA THR A 80 -2.23 -10.86 4.16
C THR A 80 -2.41 -9.47 4.74
N LYS A 81 -1.39 -8.60 4.65
CA LYS A 81 -1.49 -7.22 5.14
C LYS A 81 -2.51 -6.42 4.34
N CYS A 82 -2.54 -6.59 3.02
CA CYS A 82 -3.53 -5.92 2.16
C CYS A 82 -4.96 -6.38 2.46
N ILE A 83 -5.20 -7.67 2.76
CA ILE A 83 -6.51 -8.16 3.19
C ILE A 83 -6.94 -7.46 4.49
N ASN A 84 -6.07 -7.39 5.49
CA ASN A 84 -6.38 -6.72 6.76
C ASN A 84 -6.70 -5.24 6.56
N LEU A 85 -5.94 -4.53 5.72
CA LEU A 85 -6.22 -3.13 5.38
C LEU A 85 -7.58 -2.97 4.70
N ILE A 86 -8.00 -3.89 3.82
CA ILE A 86 -9.35 -3.87 3.22
C ILE A 86 -10.42 -4.02 4.30
N GLU A 87 -10.23 -4.92 5.28
CA GLU A 87 -11.18 -5.07 6.39
C GLU A 87 -11.26 -3.80 7.24
N GLU A 88 -10.13 -3.15 7.54
CA GLU A 88 -10.10 -1.85 8.23
C GLU A 88 -10.86 -0.78 7.44
N LEU A 89 -10.68 -0.72 6.11
CA LEU A 89 -11.40 0.21 5.24
C LEU A 89 -12.92 -0.02 5.27
N ARG A 90 -13.39 -1.27 5.42
CA ARG A 90 -14.83 -1.57 5.48
C ARG A 90 -15.52 -0.94 6.69
N LEU A 91 -14.81 -0.78 7.79
CA LEU A 91 -15.33 -0.19 9.03
C LEU A 91 -15.60 1.32 8.92
N LEU A 92 -15.08 1.98 7.87
CA LEU A 92 -15.33 3.41 7.65
C LEU A 92 -16.79 3.68 7.24
N PRO A 93 -17.27 4.93 7.33
CA PRO A 93 -18.58 5.31 6.81
C PRO A 93 -18.75 4.98 5.32
N VAL A 94 -19.99 4.76 4.89
CA VAL A 94 -20.33 4.32 3.51
C VAL A 94 -19.71 5.22 2.43
N HIS A 95 -19.70 6.54 2.65
CA HIS A 95 -19.21 7.53 1.70
C HIS A 95 -17.80 8.04 2.03
N HIS A 96 -17.03 7.29 2.81
CA HIS A 96 -15.66 7.68 3.14
C HIS A 96 -14.73 7.48 1.93
N LYS A 97 -14.03 8.53 1.49
CA LYS A 97 -13.12 8.53 0.31
C LYS A 97 -12.14 7.36 0.27
N ALA A 98 -11.60 6.93 1.41
CA ALA A 98 -10.64 5.84 1.48
C ALA A 98 -11.23 4.47 1.06
N LYS A 99 -12.57 4.30 1.05
CA LYS A 99 -13.23 3.09 0.55
C LYS A 99 -13.14 2.92 -0.97
N GLU A 100 -12.85 3.98 -1.72
CA GLU A 100 -12.62 3.89 -3.17
C GLU A 100 -11.33 3.14 -3.50
N LYS A 101 -10.40 3.00 -2.54
CA LYS A 101 -9.21 2.16 -2.67
C LYS A 101 -9.59 0.69 -2.55
N ASN A 102 -10.05 0.11 -3.66
CA ASN A 102 -10.35 -1.32 -3.74
C ASN A 102 -9.13 -2.08 -4.26
N PHE A 103 -8.37 -2.67 -3.36
CA PHE A 103 -7.34 -3.63 -3.72
C PHE A 103 -8.05 -4.95 -4.04
N GLU A 104 -8.12 -5.36 -5.32
CA GLU A 104 -8.72 -6.65 -5.75
C GLU A 104 -7.87 -7.87 -5.30
N VAL A 105 -7.31 -7.86 -4.09
CA VAL A 105 -6.37 -8.86 -3.54
C VAL A 105 -6.94 -10.27 -3.64
N LYS A 106 -8.22 -10.45 -3.28
CA LYS A 106 -8.89 -11.76 -3.32
C LYS A 106 -8.92 -12.32 -4.74
N LYS A 107 -9.16 -11.47 -5.74
CA LYS A 107 -9.20 -11.85 -7.15
C LYS A 107 -7.80 -12.19 -7.65
N MET A 108 -6.80 -11.36 -7.34
CA MET A 108 -5.40 -11.67 -7.67
C MET A 108 -4.97 -13.00 -7.05
N THR A 109 -5.29 -13.23 -5.78
CA THR A 109 -4.99 -14.49 -5.08
C THR A 109 -5.61 -15.69 -5.79
N LEU A 110 -6.88 -15.59 -6.19
CA LEU A 110 -7.56 -16.64 -6.94
C LEU A 110 -6.88 -16.93 -8.28
N TYR A 111 -6.51 -15.89 -9.03
CA TYR A 111 -5.78 -16.06 -10.29
C TYR A 111 -4.40 -16.68 -10.07
N SER A 112 -3.65 -16.25 -9.06
CA SER A 112 -2.34 -16.82 -8.72
C SER A 112 -2.46 -18.31 -8.39
N ILE A 113 -3.46 -18.72 -7.60
CA ILE A 113 -3.72 -20.14 -7.30
C ILE A 113 -4.07 -20.90 -8.58
N SER A 114 -4.95 -20.35 -9.42
CA SER A 114 -5.35 -20.99 -10.67
C SER A 114 -4.16 -21.19 -11.62
N THR A 115 -3.26 -20.22 -11.71
CA THR A 115 -2.03 -20.32 -12.51
C THR A 115 -1.11 -21.40 -11.94
N ALA A 116 -0.86 -21.39 -10.62
CA ALA A 116 0.00 -22.40 -9.99
C ALA A 116 -0.53 -23.84 -10.19
N VAL A 117 -1.85 -24.05 -10.05
CA VAL A 117 -2.46 -25.37 -10.29
C VAL A 117 -2.28 -25.82 -11.75
N LYS A 118 -2.43 -24.91 -12.71
CA LYS A 118 -2.19 -25.21 -14.13
C LYS A 118 -0.73 -25.58 -14.41
N GLU A 119 0.20 -24.86 -13.81
CA GLU A 119 1.64 -25.14 -13.95
C GLU A 119 2.00 -26.52 -13.37
N ILE A 120 1.52 -26.85 -12.17
CA ILE A 120 1.75 -28.16 -11.56
C ILE A 120 1.19 -29.29 -12.43
N HIS A 121 -0.04 -29.12 -12.94
CA HIS A 121 -0.66 -30.10 -13.83
C HIS A 121 0.17 -30.31 -15.11
N ASN A 122 0.62 -29.22 -15.74
CA ASN A 122 1.44 -29.30 -16.95
C ASN A 122 2.77 -30.01 -16.69
N LEU A 123 3.43 -29.73 -15.57
CA LEU A 123 4.68 -30.40 -15.18
C LEU A 123 4.48 -31.90 -14.95
N ALA A 124 3.41 -32.29 -14.24
CA ALA A 124 3.09 -33.70 -14.02
C ALA A 124 2.86 -34.47 -15.33
N HIS A 125 2.18 -33.85 -16.31
CA HIS A 125 2.01 -34.45 -17.65
C HIS A 125 3.31 -34.58 -18.43
N MET A 126 4.23 -33.63 -18.28
CA MET A 126 5.56 -33.69 -18.91
C MET A 126 6.44 -34.78 -18.29
N GLU A 127 6.38 -34.98 -16.97
CA GLU A 127 7.10 -36.07 -16.29
C GLU A 127 6.59 -37.44 -16.74
N THR A 128 5.26 -37.62 -16.81
CA THR A 128 4.64 -38.87 -17.29
C THR A 128 5.02 -39.19 -18.74
N SER A 129 5.09 -38.15 -19.59
CA SER A 129 5.47 -38.29 -21.01
C SER A 129 6.95 -38.62 -21.19
N ASN A 130 7.82 -38.09 -20.34
CA ASN A 130 9.26 -38.37 -20.35
C ASN A 130 9.62 -39.77 -19.81
N GLU A 131 8.78 -40.35 -18.94
CA GLU A 131 8.93 -41.76 -18.52
C GLU A 131 8.52 -42.73 -19.64
N LEU A 132 7.45 -42.44 -20.37
CA LEU A 132 6.98 -43.24 -21.51
C LEU A 132 7.92 -43.24 -22.74
N MET A 133 8.87 -42.29 -22.81
CA MET A 133 9.86 -42.18 -23.91
C MET A 133 11.22 -42.84 -23.60
N LYS A 134 11.37 -43.48 -22.43
CA LYS A 134 12.63 -44.13 -22.01
C LYS A 134 12.68 -45.65 -22.24
N ASP A 135 11.57 -46.24 -22.71
CA ASP A 135 11.46 -47.65 -23.13
C ASP A 135 11.52 -47.78 -24.66
#